data_AF-A0A6L8L0Z9-F1
#
_entry.id   AF-A0A6L8L0Z9-F1
#
_cell.length_a   1.000
_cell.length_b   1.000
_cell.length_c   1.000
_cell.angle_alpha   90.00
_cell.angle_beta   90.00
_cell.angle_gamma   90.00
#
_symmetry.space_group_name_H-M   'P 1'
#
loop_
_entity.id
_entity.type
_entity.pdbx_description
1 polymer ?
#
loop_
_entity_poly.entity_id
_entity_poly.type
_entity_poly.pdbx_seq_one_letter_code
_entity_poly.pdbx_strand_id
1 'polypeptide(L)' 'MARLTRWGNSDGGLRLPKSILEAAGLRVGDEIGCRLMDDGTIRLTPRKKRIEISQEHRPMKVDRPELKW' A
#
# COMPACT_ATOMS: atom_id res chain seq x y z
N MET A 1 -18.23 -7.02 -10.98
CA MET A 1 -18.55 -7.71 -9.71
C MET A 1 -17.63 -8.92 -9.54
N ALA A 2 -17.11 -9.15 -8.33
CA ALA A 2 -16.32 -10.34 -8.01
C ALA A 2 -17.15 -11.27 -7.12
N ARG A 3 -16.99 -12.58 -7.29
CA ARG A 3 -17.62 -13.60 -6.45
C ARG A 3 -16.58 -14.17 -5.50
N LEU A 4 -16.96 -14.43 -4.25
CA LEU A 4 -16.14 -15.21 -3.33
C LEU A 4 -15.98 -16.63 -3.88
N THR A 5 -14.74 -17.11 -3.89
CA THR A 5 -14.38 -18.44 -4.38
C THR A 5 -13.71 -19.22 -3.26
N ARG A 6 -13.89 -20.54 -3.27
CA ARG A 6 -13.21 -21.43 -2.33
C ARG A 6 -11.80 -21.72 -2.83
N TRP A 7 -10.79 -21.45 -2.02
CA TRP A 7 -9.39 -21.78 -2.30
C TRP A 7 -8.92 -22.82 -1.28
N GLY A 8 -8.82 -24.08 -1.68
CA GLY A 8 -8.50 -25.19 -0.77
C GLY A 8 -9.56 -25.32 0.34
N ASN A 9 -9.12 -25.27 1.60
CA ASN A 9 -9.99 -25.33 2.78
C ASN A 9 -10.49 -23.96 3.25
N SER A 10 -10.18 -22.89 2.51
CA SER A 10 -10.58 -21.53 2.87
C SER A 10 -11.79 -21.09 2.05
N ASP A 11 -12.88 -20.82 2.75
CA ASP A 11 -14.01 -20.06 2.23
C ASP A 11 -13.71 -18.57 2.38
N GLY A 12 -13.28 -17.92 1.29
CA GLY A 12 -12.88 -16.51 1.34
C GLY A 12 -11.94 -16.01 0.25
N GLY A 13 -11.66 -16.80 -0.79
CA GLY A 13 -10.81 -16.38 -1.90
C GLY A 13 -11.47 -15.29 -2.74
N LEU A 14 -10.92 -14.07 -2.73
CA LEU A 14 -11.35 -12.94 -3.54
C LEU A 14 -10.33 -12.65 -4.64
N ARG A 15 -10.75 -12.71 -5.90
CA ARG A 15 -9.90 -12.31 -7.04
C ARG A 15 -9.96 -10.80 -7.23
N LEU A 16 -8.82 -10.15 -7.14
CA LEU A 16 -8.68 -8.73 -7.43
C LEU A 16 -8.16 -8.55 -8.87
N PRO A 17 -8.71 -7.61 -9.65
CA PRO A 17 -8.16 -7.25 -10.96
C PRO A 17 -6.70 -6.80 -10.85
N LYS A 18 -5.88 -7.13 -11.85
CA LYS A 18 -4.46 -6.76 -11.88
C LYS A 18 -4.25 -5.24 -11.75
N SER A 19 -5.09 -4.45 -12.41
CA SER A 19 -5.05 -2.99 -12.34
C SER A 19 -5.21 -2.44 -10.92
N ILE A 20 -6.04 -3.07 -10.08
CA ILE A 20 -6.22 -2.68 -8.68
C ILE A 20 -4.98 -3.04 -7.84
N LEU A 21 -4.39 -4.22 -8.08
CA LEU A 21 -3.15 -4.62 -7.40
C LEU A 21 -2.00 -3.67 -7.72
N GLU A 22 -1.85 -3.31 -9.00
CA GLU A 22 -0.82 -2.37 -9.46
C GLU A 22 -1.03 -0.97 -8.87
N ALA A 23 -2.26 -0.45 -8.88
CA ALA A 23 -2.59 0.85 -8.28
C ALA A 23 -2.37 0.87 -6.76
N ALA A 24 -2.62 -0.24 -6.06
CA ALA A 24 -2.34 -0.40 -4.64
C ALA A 24 -0.85 -0.66 -4.33
N GLY A 25 -0.02 -0.88 -5.36
CA GLY A 25 1.38 -1.25 -5.22
C GLY A 25 1.56 -2.56 -4.44
N LEU A 26 0.67 -3.54 -4.70
CA LEU A 26 0.65 -4.89 -4.13
C LEU A 26 1.20 -5.91 -5.13
N ARG A 27 1.89 -6.93 -4.60
CA ARG A 27 2.39 -8.08 -5.35
C ARG A 27 1.92 -9.38 -4.71
N VAL A 28 1.98 -10.47 -5.48
CA VAL A 28 1.71 -11.82 -4.96
C VAL A 28 2.69 -12.11 -3.84
N GLY A 29 2.17 -12.56 -2.69
CA GLY A 29 2.95 -12.81 -1.48
C GLY A 29 2.99 -11.64 -0.48
N ASP A 30 2.51 -10.45 -0.86
CA ASP A 30 2.40 -9.34 0.09
C ASP A 30 1.36 -9.65 1.18
N GLU A 31 1.69 -9.25 2.40
CA GLU A 31 0.79 -9.40 3.54
C GLU A 31 -0.23 -8.24 3.54
N ILE A 32 -1.51 -8.57 3.70
CA ILE A 32 -2.61 -7.59 3.71
C ILE A 32 -3.46 -7.75 4.96
N GLY A 33 -3.81 -6.64 5.59
CA GLY A 33 -4.83 -6.60 6.62
C GLY A 33 -6.22 -6.56 5.98
N CYS A 34 -7.17 -7.26 6.58
CA CYS A 34 -8.58 -7.26 6.20
C CYS A 34 -9.43 -6.84 7.41
N ARG A 35 -10.30 -5.84 7.25
CA ARG A 35 -11.19 -5.36 8.31
C ARG A 35 -12.58 -5.06 7.75
N LEU A 36 -13.62 -5.49 8.48
CA LEU A 36 -15.00 -5.05 8.26
C LEU A 36 -15.19 -3.67 8.88
N MET A 37 -15.69 -2.73 8.10
CA MET A 37 -15.99 -1.37 8.51
C MET A 37 -17.46 -1.27 8.93
N ASP A 38 -17.82 -0.20 9.67
CA ASP A 38 -19.17 -0.03 10.21
C ASP A 38 -20.24 0.18 9.12
N ASP A 39 -19.83 0.63 7.93
CA ASP A 39 -20.69 0.78 6.74
C ASP A 39 -20.93 -0.56 6.00
N GLY A 40 -20.43 -1.67 6.54
CA GLY A 40 -20.52 -3.00 5.94
C GLY A 40 -19.50 -3.26 4.83
N THR A 41 -18.59 -2.33 4.56
CA THR A 41 -17.53 -2.54 3.56
C THR A 41 -16.35 -3.31 4.13
N ILE A 42 -15.63 -4.02 3.27
CA ILE A 42 -14.38 -4.69 3.63
C ILE A 42 -13.22 -3.82 3.15
N ARG A 43 -12.40 -3.35 4.11
CA ARG A 43 -11.18 -2.59 3.82
C ARG A 43 -9.98 -3.52 3.81
N LEU A 44 -9.29 -3.56 2.68
CA LEU A 44 -7.98 -4.21 2.53
C LEU A 44 -6.87 -3.15 2.68
N THR A 45 -5.84 -3.45 3.46
CA THR A 45 -4.73 -2.51 3.70
C THR A 45 -3.40 -3.24 3.59
N PRO A 46 -2.46 -2.82 2.72
CA PRO A 46 -1.13 -3.40 2.65
C PRO A 46 -0.42 -3.30 4.01
N ARG A 47 0.13 -4.41 4.52
CA ARG A 47 1.03 -4.39 5.67
C ARG A 47 2.46 -4.10 5.20
N LYS A 48 2.67 -2.90 4.67
CA LYS A 48 4.05 -2.43 4.46
C LYS A 48 4.63 -2.09 5.82
N LYS A 49 5.82 -2.60 6.16
CA LYS A 49 6.58 -2.11 7.31
C LYS A 49 6.68 -0.59 7.15
N ARG A 50 6.11 0.14 8.11
CA ARG A 50 6.28 1.59 8.20
C ARG A 50 7.79 1.81 8.29
N ILE A 51 8.40 2.30 7.23
CA ILE A 51 9.72 2.90 7.35
C ILE A 51 9.41 4.22 8.04
N GLU A 52 9.60 4.26 9.36
CA GLU A 52 9.67 5.55 10.05
C GLU A 52 10.87 6.27 9.44
N ILE A 53 10.59 7.26 8.61
CA ILE A 53 11.58 8.23 8.20
C ILE A 53 11.87 9.01 9.48
N SER A 54 12.89 8.59 10.24
CA SER A 54 13.43 9.40 11.32
C SER A 54 13.74 10.77 10.71
N GLN A 55 13.16 11.82 11.30
CA GLN A 55 13.26 13.19 10.82
C GLN A 55 14.69 13.71 11.01
N GLU A 56 15.64 13.25 10.20
CA GLU A 56 16.93 13.90 10.01
C GLU A 56 17.10 14.28 8.53
N HIS A 57 16.05 14.91 7.98
CA HIS A 57 16.16 15.68 6.75
C HIS A 57 16.96 16.95 7.09
N ARG A 58 18.30 16.84 7.14
CA ARG A 58 19.15 18.03 7.08
C ARG A 58 18.92 18.64 5.69
N PRO A 59 18.40 19.87 5.57
CA PRO A 59 18.39 20.52 4.27
C PRO A 59 19.85 20.62 3.81
N MET A 60 20.16 20.02 2.65
CA MET A 60 21.46 20.23 2.03
C MET A 60 21.61 21.74 1.83
N LYS A 61 22.63 22.35 2.45
CA LYS A 61 23.00 23.72 2.13
C LYS A 61 23.45 23.72 0.68
N VAL A 62 22.57 24.16 -0.21
CA VAL A 62 22.95 24.46 -1.59
C VAL A 62 23.71 25.77 -1.52
N ASP A 63 25.04 25.68 -1.54
CA ASP A 63 25.90 26.84 -1.73
C ASP A 63 25.63 27.36 -3.15
N ARG A 64 24.79 28.40 -3.25
CA ARG A 64 24.54 29.09 -4.52
C ARG A 64 25.63 30.16 -4.65
N PRO A 65 26.55 30.06 -5.61
CA PRO A 65 27.47 31.15 -5.86
C PRO A 65 26.67 32.38 -6.28
N GLU A 66 26.90 33.48 -5.56
CA GLU A 66 26.28 34.78 -5.82
C GLU A 66 26.78 35.29 -7.18
N LEU A 67 25.92 35.22 -8.19
CA LEU A 67 26.18 35.79 -9.51
C LEU A 67 26.20 37.31 -9.38
N LYS A 68 27.40 37.88 -9.26
CA LYS A 68 27.65 39.31 -9.39
C LYS A 68 27.59 39.68 -10.87
N TRP A 69 26.62 40.51 -11.24
CA TRP A 69 26.66 41.30 -12.47
C TRP A 69 27.17 42.68 -12.12
#